data_AF-A0A3D4LL32-F1
#
_entry.id   AF-A0A3D4LL32-F1
#
_cell.length_a   1.000
_cell.length_b   1.000
_cell.length_c   1.000
_cell.angle_alpha   90.00
_cell.angle_beta   90.00
_cell.angle_gamma   90.00
#
_symmetry.space_group_name_H-M   'P 1'
#
loop_
_entity.id
_entity.type
_entity.pdbx_description
1 polymer ?
#
loop_
_entity_poly.entity_id
_entity_poly.type
_entity_poly.pdbx_seq_one_letter_code
_entity_poly.pdbx_strand_id
1 'polypeptide(L)'
;MKEIVSDELNQIIFYLQKSKSSGAFLILDATSNSKLPDSEYSKAGIYLKNMEPNIVSSSSPTIYVLRGMADIAYKNSLPLHPQWRMEFNVTDAPYYYLPMDKGNKHTSLSNLYYWSEAFTFPKTNEKIMMCSVPLIDIEGNVFGVCGFDVSYMLFKLINMPDNSMYERIFCLISPVENNILKTDGSLFSGGYSARSLINGNELKISSGKKSLYIYENNENNFIGYHELLKLYPENSSFAENEWALALMIPQDDLSSVIVNTNLKLIYISAFLMMLGVVISYI
;
A
#
# COMPACT_ATOMS: atom_id res chain seq x y z
N MET A 1 -20.98 -4.40 22.31
CA MET A 1 -19.94 -3.55 21.67
C MET A 1 -18.68 -3.43 22.52
N LYS A 2 -18.69 -2.70 23.65
CA LYS A 2 -17.51 -2.55 24.53
C LYS A 2 -16.91 -3.89 24.98
N GLU A 3 -17.76 -4.84 25.36
CA GLU A 3 -17.37 -6.20 25.75
C GLU A 3 -16.68 -6.93 24.59
N ILE A 4 -17.35 -7.04 23.43
CA ILE A 4 -16.76 -7.60 22.19
C ILE A 4 -15.38 -7.02 21.88
N VAL A 5 -15.22 -5.69 21.89
CA VAL A 5 -13.92 -5.05 21.60
C VAL A 5 -12.88 -5.37 22.68
N SER A 6 -13.28 -5.46 23.94
CA SER A 6 -12.39 -5.79 25.05
C SER A 6 -11.93 -7.25 24.99
N ASP A 7 -12.81 -8.17 24.62
CA ASP A 7 -12.53 -9.61 24.56
C ASP A 7 -11.59 -9.93 23.38
N GLU A 8 -11.80 -9.29 22.23
CA GLU A 8 -10.99 -9.49 21.03
C GLU A 8 -9.65 -8.74 21.04
N LEU A 9 -9.45 -7.81 21.97
CA LEU A 9 -8.26 -6.95 21.98
C LEU A 9 -6.95 -7.75 21.99
N ASN A 10 -6.86 -8.77 22.85
CA ASN A 10 -5.65 -9.59 22.98
C ASN A 10 -5.36 -10.34 21.67
N GLN A 11 -6.40 -10.81 20.98
CA GLN A 11 -6.29 -11.48 19.69
C GLN A 11 -5.77 -10.51 18.62
N ILE A 12 -6.31 -9.29 18.58
CA ILE A 12 -5.89 -8.24 17.63
C ILE A 12 -4.43 -7.84 17.86
N ILE A 13 -4.01 -7.64 19.13
CA ILE A 13 -2.61 -7.35 19.47
C ILE A 13 -1.71 -8.50 19.03
N PHE A 14 -2.06 -9.74 19.38
CA PHE A 14 -1.28 -10.92 19.03
C PHE A 14 -1.09 -11.03 17.52
N TYR A 15 -2.17 -10.88 16.74
CA TYR A 15 -2.05 -10.94 15.30
C TYR A 15 -1.29 -9.75 14.74
N LEU A 16 -1.47 -8.53 15.23
CA LEU A 16 -0.67 -7.37 14.81
C LEU A 16 0.84 -7.61 15.00
N GLN A 17 1.23 -8.26 16.10
CA GLN A 17 2.64 -8.59 16.35
C GLN A 17 3.18 -9.71 15.46
N LYS A 18 2.29 -10.58 14.94
CA LYS A 18 2.65 -11.70 14.07
C LYS A 18 2.59 -11.35 12.59
N SER A 19 1.61 -10.56 12.19
CA SER A 19 1.49 -10.00 10.85
C SER A 19 2.56 -8.93 10.70
N LYS A 20 3.36 -8.97 9.64
CA LYS A 20 4.26 -7.87 9.27
C LYS A 20 3.47 -6.67 8.74
N SER A 21 2.37 -6.31 9.39
CA SER A 21 1.48 -5.20 9.05
C SER A 21 1.86 -3.97 9.88
N SER A 22 1.37 -2.80 9.47
CA SER A 22 1.55 -1.57 10.27
C SER A 22 0.39 -1.28 11.20
N GLY A 23 -0.71 -2.00 11.07
CA GLY A 23 -1.84 -1.90 11.98
C GLY A 23 -2.83 -3.03 11.81
N ALA A 24 -3.72 -3.13 12.79
CA ALA A 24 -4.80 -4.10 12.85
C ALA A 24 -6.06 -3.41 13.39
N PHE A 25 -7.22 -3.77 12.87
CA PHE A 25 -8.46 -3.12 13.24
C PHE A 25 -9.64 -4.08 13.32
N LEU A 26 -10.65 -3.64 14.05
CA LEU A 26 -11.98 -4.22 14.12
C LEU A 26 -12.98 -3.07 14.17
N ILE A 27 -13.99 -3.10 13.32
CA ILE A 27 -15.03 -2.09 13.17
C ILE A 27 -16.38 -2.80 13.24
N LEU A 28 -17.22 -2.41 14.18
CA LEU A 28 -18.55 -2.98 14.38
C LEU A 28 -19.61 -2.11 13.70
N ASP A 29 -20.68 -2.73 13.20
CA ASP A 29 -21.86 -2.00 12.72
C ASP A 29 -22.72 -1.49 13.89
N ALA A 30 -22.12 -0.60 14.68
CA ALA A 30 -22.77 0.04 15.80
C ALA A 30 -22.05 1.36 16.13
N THR A 31 -22.79 2.33 16.67
CA THR A 31 -22.25 3.60 17.19
C THR A 31 -22.52 3.72 18.68
N SER A 32 -21.61 4.36 19.40
CA SER A 32 -21.74 4.69 20.82
C SER A 32 -22.77 5.80 21.05
N ASN A 33 -23.09 6.61 20.03
CA ASN A 33 -24.05 7.69 20.15
C ASN A 33 -24.85 7.92 18.85
N SER A 34 -26.00 7.26 18.75
CA SER A 34 -26.93 7.37 17.63
C SER A 34 -27.71 8.69 17.55
N LYS A 35 -27.49 9.62 18.48
CA LYS A 35 -28.19 10.92 18.51
C LYS A 35 -27.35 12.05 17.89
N LEU A 36 -26.10 11.78 17.56
CA LEU A 36 -25.24 12.76 16.90
C LEU A 36 -25.58 12.85 15.40
N PRO A 37 -25.42 14.04 14.79
CA PRO A 37 -25.38 14.14 13.33
C PRO A 37 -24.34 13.17 12.75
N ASP A 38 -24.64 12.59 11.59
CA ASP A 38 -23.77 11.64 10.88
C ASP A 38 -23.46 10.34 11.64
N SER A 39 -24.24 9.99 12.67
CA SER A 39 -24.04 8.79 13.48
C SER A 39 -24.15 7.48 12.70
N GLU A 40 -24.84 7.48 11.56
CA GLU A 40 -24.90 6.38 10.61
C GLU A 40 -23.53 6.05 9.99
N TYR A 41 -22.65 7.04 9.87
CA TYR A 41 -21.28 6.90 9.39
C TYR A 41 -20.25 6.79 10.52
N SER A 42 -20.68 6.85 11.77
CA SER A 42 -19.80 6.70 12.93
C SER A 42 -19.85 5.25 13.41
N LYS A 43 -18.73 4.54 13.35
CA LYS A 43 -18.68 3.12 13.71
C LYS A 43 -17.70 2.90 14.84
N ALA A 44 -18.15 2.19 15.87
CA ALA A 44 -17.31 1.82 16.99
C ALA A 44 -16.38 0.68 16.63
N GLY A 45 -15.29 0.55 17.37
CA GLY A 45 -14.32 -0.50 17.15
C GLY A 45 -12.99 -0.19 17.81
N ILE A 46 -11.92 -0.78 17.29
CA ILE A 46 -10.56 -0.51 17.71
C ILE A 46 -9.61 -0.55 16.51
N TYR A 47 -8.65 0.36 16.48
CA TYR A 47 -7.58 0.36 15.49
C TYR A 47 -6.26 0.51 16.23
N LEU A 48 -5.43 -0.53 16.16
CA LEU A 48 -4.09 -0.57 16.71
C LEU A 48 -3.04 -0.23 15.64
N LYS A 49 -2.29 0.81 15.97
CA LYS A 49 -1.01 1.27 15.46
C LYS A 49 0.20 0.42 15.81
N ASN A 50 0.95 -0.22 14.90
CA ASN A 50 2.35 -0.54 15.18
C ASN A 50 3.26 0.62 14.71
N MET A 51 3.89 1.33 15.65
CA MET A 51 4.78 2.46 15.33
C MET A 51 6.15 2.04 14.80
N GLU A 52 6.50 0.76 14.92
CA GLU A 52 7.77 0.18 14.47
C GLU A 52 7.55 -1.03 13.56
N PRO A 53 6.82 -0.86 12.44
CA PRO A 53 6.31 -1.99 11.66
C PRO A 53 7.38 -2.75 10.87
N ASN A 54 8.58 -2.19 10.73
CA ASN A 54 9.74 -2.82 10.10
C ASN A 54 10.58 -3.69 11.06
N ILE A 55 10.32 -3.63 12.37
CA ILE A 55 11.08 -4.39 13.38
C ILE A 55 10.29 -5.67 13.71
N VAL A 56 10.73 -6.80 13.15
CA VAL A 56 10.07 -8.12 13.30
C VAL A 56 10.19 -8.69 14.73
N SER A 57 11.07 -8.14 15.57
CA SER A 57 11.32 -8.66 16.92
C SER A 57 11.87 -7.58 17.87
N SER A 58 11.06 -6.58 18.23
CA SER A 58 11.33 -5.87 19.48
C SER A 58 10.65 -6.62 20.63
N SER A 59 11.30 -6.68 21.79
CA SER A 59 10.73 -7.24 23.02
C SER A 59 9.53 -6.43 23.53
N SER A 60 9.26 -5.25 22.94
CA SER A 60 8.13 -4.38 23.26
C SER A 60 7.78 -3.57 22.00
N PRO A 61 6.93 -4.09 21.11
CA PRO A 61 6.47 -3.33 19.95
C PRO A 61 5.70 -2.10 20.42
N THR A 62 6.01 -0.96 19.82
CA THR A 62 5.44 0.32 20.18
C THR A 62 4.01 0.43 19.61
N ILE A 63 3.03 -0.17 20.31
CA ILE A 63 1.63 -0.25 19.87
C ILE A 63 0.79 0.90 20.45
N TYR A 64 0.04 1.59 19.58
CA TYR A 64 -0.80 2.75 19.94
C TYR A 64 -2.24 2.54 19.49
N VAL A 65 -3.21 3.06 20.23
CA VAL A 65 -4.63 3.05 19.82
C VAL A 65 -4.91 4.29 18.95
N LEU A 66 -5.22 4.09 17.67
CA LEU A 66 -5.58 5.14 16.73
C LEU A 66 -7.09 5.41 16.69
N ARG A 67 -7.91 4.36 16.81
CA ARG A 67 -9.37 4.46 16.97
C ARG A 67 -9.83 3.54 18.09
N GLY A 68 -10.90 3.91 18.77
CA GLY A 68 -11.57 3.07 19.77
C GLY A 68 -11.71 3.73 21.13
N MET A 69 -12.39 3.05 22.06
CA MET A 69 -12.73 3.60 23.36
C MET A 69 -11.48 3.79 24.24
N ALA A 70 -11.30 4.98 24.79
CA ALA A 70 -10.11 5.32 25.59
C ALA A 70 -10.01 4.48 26.87
N ASP A 71 -11.14 4.10 27.45
CA ASP A 71 -11.17 3.25 28.65
C ASP A 71 -10.63 1.84 28.40
N ILE A 72 -10.88 1.25 27.22
CA ILE A 72 -10.28 -0.03 26.80
C ILE A 72 -8.76 0.14 26.67
N ALA A 73 -8.30 1.23 26.06
CA ALA A 73 -6.87 1.50 25.90
C ALA A 73 -6.17 1.60 27.27
N TYR A 74 -6.69 2.44 28.18
CA TYR A 74 -6.09 2.67 29.49
C TYR A 74 -6.10 1.43 30.39
N LYS A 75 -7.18 0.63 30.38
CA LYS A 75 -7.24 -0.63 31.12
C LYS A 75 -6.17 -1.64 30.69
N ASN A 76 -5.72 -1.55 29.44
CA ASN A 76 -4.73 -2.46 28.85
C ASN A 76 -3.35 -1.80 28.70
N SER A 77 -3.11 -0.67 29.35
CA SER A 77 -1.84 0.07 29.30
C SER A 77 -1.39 0.44 27.89
N LEU A 78 -2.34 0.64 26.97
CA LEU A 78 -2.06 1.08 25.60
C LEU A 78 -2.12 2.60 25.51
N PRO A 79 -1.07 3.26 25.00
CA PRO A 79 -1.10 4.70 24.76
C PRO A 79 -2.07 5.03 23.61
N LEU A 80 -2.69 6.20 23.68
CA LEU A 80 -3.48 6.75 22.58
C LEU A 80 -2.56 7.44 21.57
N HIS A 81 -2.84 7.24 20.28
CA HIS A 81 -2.16 7.97 19.21
C HIS A 81 -2.49 9.47 19.27
N PRO A 82 -1.57 10.40 18.92
CA PRO A 82 -1.88 11.84 18.90
C PRO A 82 -3.07 12.23 18.02
N GLN A 83 -3.31 11.45 16.95
CA GLN A 83 -4.46 11.63 16.03
C GLN A 83 -5.65 10.71 16.41
N TRP A 84 -5.74 10.30 17.67
CA TRP A 84 -6.79 9.42 18.15
C TRP A 84 -8.19 10.04 18.05
N ARG A 85 -9.17 9.16 17.76
CA ARG A 85 -10.61 9.44 17.79
C ARG A 85 -11.33 8.22 18.35
N MET A 86 -12.48 8.44 18.98
CA MET A 86 -13.25 7.35 19.58
C MET A 86 -13.79 6.37 18.53
N GLU A 87 -14.34 6.87 17.43
CA GLU A 87 -15.01 6.06 16.41
C GLU A 87 -14.40 6.27 15.02
N PHE A 88 -14.63 5.29 14.15
CA PHE A 88 -14.30 5.36 12.74
C PHE A 88 -15.35 6.23 12.02
N ASN A 89 -14.89 7.05 11.09
CA ASN A 89 -15.77 7.65 10.09
C ASN A 89 -15.72 6.77 8.85
N VAL A 90 -16.87 6.21 8.48
CA VAL A 90 -17.02 5.33 7.32
C VAL A 90 -17.80 6.01 6.19
N THR A 91 -17.77 7.34 6.05
CA THR A 91 -18.49 8.03 4.96
C THR A 91 -17.98 7.59 3.58
N ASP A 92 -16.66 7.48 3.42
CA ASP A 92 -16.00 7.01 2.20
C ASP A 92 -15.02 5.88 2.58
N ALA A 93 -15.57 4.71 2.87
CA ALA A 93 -14.83 3.56 3.38
C ALA A 93 -15.19 2.27 2.63
N PRO A 94 -14.66 2.07 1.40
CA PRO A 94 -14.83 0.81 0.66
C PRO A 94 -14.35 -0.40 1.47
N TYR A 95 -13.29 -0.22 2.28
CA TYR A 95 -12.76 -1.23 3.20
C TYR A 95 -13.75 -1.68 4.29
N TYR A 96 -14.83 -0.93 4.51
CA TYR A 96 -15.90 -1.28 5.42
C TYR A 96 -17.12 -1.82 4.64
N TYR A 97 -17.67 -1.05 3.70
CA TYR A 97 -18.94 -1.42 3.06
C TYR A 97 -18.85 -2.61 2.11
N LEU A 98 -17.74 -2.77 1.36
CA LEU A 98 -17.64 -3.85 0.38
C LEU A 98 -17.60 -5.23 1.06
N PRO A 99 -16.78 -5.47 2.10
CA PRO A 99 -16.88 -6.69 2.90
C PRO A 99 -18.24 -6.87 3.56
N MET A 100 -18.84 -5.79 4.10
CA MET A 100 -20.16 -5.86 4.74
C MET A 100 -21.25 -6.36 3.77
N ASP A 101 -21.26 -5.84 2.54
CA ASP A 101 -22.22 -6.23 1.49
C ASP A 101 -22.00 -7.67 1.01
N LYS A 102 -20.74 -8.06 0.78
CA LYS A 102 -20.41 -9.39 0.24
C LYS A 102 -20.43 -10.50 1.29
N GLY A 103 -20.39 -10.17 2.59
CA GLY A 103 -20.36 -11.14 3.69
C GLY A 103 -21.59 -12.04 3.78
N ASN A 104 -22.73 -11.61 3.24
CA ASN A 104 -23.96 -12.41 3.20
C ASN A 104 -23.92 -13.57 2.18
N LYS A 105 -22.85 -13.69 1.39
CA LYS A 105 -22.68 -14.83 0.48
C LYS A 105 -22.21 -16.04 1.29
N HIS A 106 -22.92 -17.16 1.17
CA HIS A 106 -22.52 -18.46 1.74
C HIS A 106 -21.27 -19.03 1.03
N THR A 107 -20.11 -18.42 1.25
CA THR A 107 -18.80 -18.84 0.75
C THR A 107 -17.78 -18.81 1.88
N SER A 108 -16.60 -19.38 1.66
CA SER A 108 -15.52 -19.35 2.65
C SER A 108 -15.01 -17.93 2.88
N LEU A 109 -14.62 -17.61 4.13
CA LEU A 109 -14.02 -16.30 4.48
C LEU A 109 -12.83 -15.91 3.59
N SER A 110 -12.06 -16.89 3.11
CA SER A 110 -10.94 -16.68 2.17
C SER A 110 -11.38 -16.11 0.82
N ASN A 111 -12.67 -16.13 0.47
CA ASN A 111 -13.23 -15.56 -0.75
C ASN A 111 -13.94 -14.22 -0.50
N LEU A 112 -13.88 -13.70 0.73
CA LEU A 112 -14.62 -12.52 1.17
C LEU A 112 -13.71 -11.37 1.63
N TYR A 113 -12.39 -11.56 1.65
CA TYR A 113 -11.48 -10.49 2.01
C TYR A 113 -11.32 -9.49 0.86
N TYR A 114 -11.24 -8.21 1.20
CA TYR A 114 -11.10 -7.10 0.27
C TYR A 114 -9.83 -6.31 0.57
N TRP A 115 -8.99 -6.08 -0.44
CA TRP A 115 -7.93 -5.09 -0.40
C TRP A 115 -8.42 -3.77 -0.96
N SER A 116 -8.35 -2.72 -0.14
CA SER A 116 -8.61 -1.36 -0.59
C SER A 116 -7.49 -0.85 -1.49
N GLU A 117 -7.83 0.07 -2.38
CA GLU A 117 -6.86 1.02 -2.91
C GLU A 117 -6.13 1.75 -1.77
N ALA A 118 -4.96 2.31 -2.06
CA ALA A 118 -4.25 3.12 -1.11
C ALA A 118 -4.95 4.48 -0.94
N PHE A 119 -5.31 4.83 0.29
CA PHE A 119 -6.00 6.07 0.61
C PHE A 119 -5.39 6.74 1.85
N THR A 120 -5.66 8.02 2.03
CA THR A 120 -5.28 8.72 3.27
C THR A 120 -6.33 8.44 4.34
N PHE A 121 -5.94 7.79 5.43
CA PHE A 121 -6.90 7.41 6.47
C PHE A 121 -7.56 8.66 7.09
N PRO A 122 -8.90 8.72 7.20
CA PRO A 122 -9.61 9.94 7.58
C PRO A 122 -9.10 10.58 8.86
N LYS A 123 -8.91 11.91 8.84
CA LYS A 123 -8.37 12.71 9.96
C LYS A 123 -6.95 12.33 10.40
N THR A 124 -6.18 11.72 9.50
CA THR A 124 -4.75 11.46 9.66
C THR A 124 -4.01 11.91 8.40
N ASN A 125 -2.68 11.85 8.42
CA ASN A 125 -1.84 12.13 7.24
C ASN A 125 -1.23 10.84 6.67
N GLU A 126 -1.86 9.71 6.97
CA GLU A 126 -1.28 8.41 6.69
C GLU A 126 -1.92 7.77 5.48
N LYS A 127 -1.11 7.54 4.46
CA LYS A 127 -1.52 6.75 3.29
C LYS A 127 -1.36 5.26 3.61
N ILE A 128 -2.44 4.50 3.50
CA ILE A 128 -2.49 3.08 3.84
C ILE A 128 -3.30 2.30 2.78
N MET A 129 -3.03 1.01 2.66
CA MET A 129 -3.95 0.04 2.08
C MET A 129 -4.51 -0.83 3.21
N MET A 130 -5.78 -1.21 3.16
CA MET A 130 -6.41 -2.08 4.16
C MET A 130 -6.90 -3.39 3.54
N CYS A 131 -6.60 -4.50 4.21
CA CYS A 131 -7.22 -5.80 3.94
C CYS A 131 -8.30 -6.05 4.99
N SER A 132 -9.54 -6.13 4.55
CA SER A 132 -10.71 -6.28 5.41
C SER A 132 -11.45 -7.58 5.16
N VAL A 133 -11.97 -8.20 6.21
CA VAL A 133 -12.78 -9.42 6.18
C VAL A 133 -14.08 -9.14 6.96
N PRO A 134 -15.26 -9.62 6.49
CA PRO A 134 -16.49 -9.47 7.25
C PRO A 134 -16.49 -10.33 8.52
N LEU A 135 -17.06 -9.79 9.59
CA LEU A 135 -17.39 -10.51 10.81
C LEU A 135 -18.83 -11.04 10.68
N ILE A 136 -18.98 -12.36 10.68
CA ILE A 136 -20.24 -13.06 10.42
C ILE A 136 -20.61 -13.87 11.66
N ASP A 137 -21.84 -13.71 12.14
CA ASP A 137 -22.35 -14.49 13.27
C ASP A 137 -22.78 -15.92 12.85
N ILE A 138 -23.21 -16.72 13.82
CA ILE A 138 -23.64 -18.11 13.58
C ILE A 138 -24.93 -18.21 12.74
N GLU A 139 -25.72 -17.14 12.66
CA GLU A 139 -26.95 -17.06 11.86
C GLU A 139 -26.67 -16.57 10.43
N GLY A 140 -25.43 -16.16 10.14
CA GLY A 140 -25.01 -15.65 8.84
C GLY A 140 -25.14 -14.14 8.70
N ASN A 141 -25.45 -13.40 9.77
CA ASN A 141 -25.55 -11.95 9.73
C ASN A 141 -24.15 -11.32 9.82
N VAL A 142 -23.90 -10.35 8.96
CA VAL A 142 -22.66 -9.56 9.01
C VAL A 142 -22.84 -8.41 10.00
N PHE A 143 -21.97 -8.33 11.01
CA PHE A 143 -22.08 -7.34 12.11
C PHE A 143 -20.86 -6.41 12.23
N GLY A 144 -19.91 -6.50 11.30
CA GLY A 144 -18.71 -5.67 11.28
C GLY A 144 -17.67 -6.18 10.30
N VAL A 145 -16.48 -5.59 10.37
CA VAL A 145 -15.29 -6.00 9.63
C VAL A 145 -14.07 -5.99 10.54
N CYS A 146 -13.10 -6.84 10.25
CA CYS A 146 -11.78 -6.79 10.87
C CYS A 146 -10.69 -6.95 9.82
N GLY A 147 -9.45 -6.63 10.17
CA GLY A 147 -8.39 -6.67 9.18
C GLY A 147 -7.07 -6.05 9.60
N PHE A 148 -6.21 -5.86 8.61
CA PHE A 148 -4.88 -5.31 8.74
C PHE A 148 -4.65 -4.17 7.75
N ASP A 149 -3.71 -3.29 8.07
CA ASP A 149 -3.23 -2.28 7.12
C ASP A 149 -1.78 -2.53 6.69
N VAL A 150 -1.45 -1.97 5.52
CA VAL A 150 -0.08 -1.75 5.08
C VAL A 150 0.08 -0.26 4.81
N SER A 151 0.92 0.40 5.60
CA SER A 151 1.20 1.82 5.48
C SER A 151 2.20 2.08 4.36
N TYR A 152 2.08 3.25 3.76
CA TYR A 152 3.04 3.77 2.80
C TYR A 152 4.48 3.72 3.33
N MET A 153 4.68 4.05 4.62
CA MET A 153 6.01 4.02 5.22
C MET A 153 6.56 2.58 5.30
N LEU A 154 5.76 1.63 5.76
CA LEU A 154 6.15 0.22 5.82
C LEU A 154 6.48 -0.32 4.43
N PHE A 155 5.60 -0.08 3.46
CA PHE A 155 5.82 -0.50 2.08
C PHE A 155 7.13 0.08 1.52
N LYS A 156 7.38 1.37 1.73
CA LYS A 156 8.61 2.04 1.28
C LYS A 156 9.87 1.47 1.93
N LEU A 157 9.84 1.16 3.23
CA LEU A 157 11.02 0.59 3.92
C LEU A 157 11.38 -0.80 3.40
N ILE A 158 10.38 -1.62 3.11
CA ILE A 158 10.59 -3.01 2.68
C ILE A 158 10.94 -3.10 1.19
N ASN A 159 10.34 -2.24 0.36
CA ASN A 159 10.39 -2.35 -1.10
C ASN A 159 11.20 -1.23 -1.75
N MET A 160 12.15 -0.60 -1.04
CA MET A 160 13.03 0.41 -1.63
C MET A 160 13.95 -0.28 -2.64
N PRO A 161 13.87 0.05 -3.95
CA PRO A 161 14.76 -0.55 -4.94
C PRO A 161 16.21 -0.11 -4.74
N ASP A 162 17.16 -0.94 -5.17
CA ASP A 162 18.56 -0.54 -5.29
C ASP A 162 18.68 0.57 -6.35
N ASN A 163 19.10 1.74 -5.89
CA ASN A 163 19.20 2.95 -6.70
C ASN A 163 20.64 3.29 -7.11
N SER A 164 21.59 2.36 -6.92
CA SER A 164 23.00 2.55 -7.28
C SER A 164 23.22 2.81 -8.78
N MET A 165 22.45 2.12 -9.64
CA MET A 165 22.55 2.26 -11.09
C MET A 165 21.65 3.37 -11.65
N TYR A 166 20.47 3.54 -11.06
CA TYR A 166 19.46 4.50 -11.51
C TYR A 166 18.90 5.24 -10.29
N GLU A 167 19.28 6.50 -10.09
CA GLU A 167 18.92 7.26 -8.89
C GLU A 167 17.40 7.39 -8.69
N ARG A 168 16.66 7.54 -9.79
CA ARG A 168 15.19 7.73 -9.78
C ARG A 168 14.43 6.44 -10.05
N ILE A 169 15.02 5.27 -9.83
CA ILE A 169 14.28 4.00 -9.84
C ILE A 169 13.26 3.95 -8.70
N PHE A 170 12.08 3.42 -8.99
CA PHE A 170 11.01 3.30 -8.01
C PHE A 170 10.13 2.07 -8.28
N CYS A 171 9.47 1.63 -7.22
CA CYS A 171 8.50 0.54 -7.20
C CYS A 171 7.11 1.07 -6.85
N LEU A 172 6.08 0.52 -7.46
CA LEU A 172 4.69 0.92 -7.31
C LEU A 172 3.81 -0.34 -7.18
N ILE A 173 3.04 -0.48 -6.11
CA ILE A 173 1.90 -1.40 -6.08
C ILE A 173 0.63 -0.60 -6.36
N SER A 174 -0.08 -0.94 -7.43
CA SER A 174 -1.18 -0.11 -7.95
C SER A 174 -2.33 -0.97 -8.48
N PRO A 175 -3.59 -0.54 -8.28
CA PRO A 175 -4.73 -1.10 -9.00
C PRO A 175 -4.55 -0.93 -10.51
N VAL A 176 -5.03 -1.91 -11.27
CA VAL A 176 -4.98 -1.91 -12.73
C VAL A 176 -6.40 -1.88 -13.27
N GLU A 177 -6.68 -0.93 -14.15
CA GLU A 177 -7.94 -0.90 -14.90
C GLU A 177 -7.65 -0.62 -16.37
N ASN A 178 -8.09 -1.49 -17.28
CA ASN A 178 -7.94 -1.30 -18.72
C ASN A 178 -6.49 -0.98 -19.17
N ASN A 179 -5.50 -1.69 -18.62
CA ASN A 179 -4.06 -1.43 -18.83
C ASN A 179 -3.60 -0.04 -18.37
N ILE A 180 -4.23 0.51 -17.35
CA ILE A 180 -3.85 1.78 -16.72
C ILE A 180 -3.57 1.52 -15.24
N LEU A 181 -2.40 1.95 -14.77
CA LEU A 181 -2.07 1.96 -13.34
C LEU A 181 -2.71 3.18 -12.68
N LYS A 182 -3.58 2.93 -11.70
CA LYS A 182 -4.23 3.97 -10.88
C LYS A 182 -3.28 4.43 -9.78
N THR A 183 -2.51 5.48 -10.04
CA THR A 183 -1.42 5.90 -9.15
C THR A 183 -1.91 6.57 -7.87
N ASP A 184 -3.09 7.19 -7.87
CA ASP A 184 -3.71 7.72 -6.65
C ASP A 184 -4.02 6.60 -5.65
N GLY A 185 -4.50 5.45 -6.13
CA GLY A 185 -4.75 4.24 -5.34
C GLY A 185 -3.52 3.39 -5.01
N SER A 186 -2.30 3.90 -5.24
CA SER A 186 -1.07 3.11 -5.11
C SER A 186 -0.24 3.38 -3.84
N LEU A 187 0.60 2.41 -3.45
CA LEU A 187 1.74 2.66 -2.57
C LEU A 187 3.02 2.75 -3.40
N PHE A 188 3.81 3.79 -3.13
CA PHE A 188 5.04 4.11 -3.86
C PHE A 188 6.27 3.89 -2.98
N SER A 189 7.32 3.34 -3.58
CA SER A 189 8.61 3.12 -2.94
C SER A 189 9.74 3.60 -3.84
N GLY A 190 10.38 4.70 -3.45
CA GLY A 190 11.47 5.31 -4.21
C GLY A 190 11.92 6.64 -3.61
N GLY A 191 12.89 7.26 -4.27
CA GLY A 191 13.39 8.59 -3.94
C GLY A 191 12.33 9.69 -4.10
N TYR A 192 12.55 10.84 -3.45
CA TYR A 192 11.66 11.99 -3.57
C TYR A 192 11.54 12.51 -5.01
N SER A 193 12.68 12.56 -5.72
CA SER A 193 12.77 12.97 -7.13
C SER A 193 11.96 12.10 -8.08
N ALA A 194 11.82 10.80 -7.79
CA ALA A 194 10.97 9.89 -8.56
C ALA A 194 9.48 10.11 -8.25
N ARG A 195 9.14 10.34 -6.97
CA ARG A 195 7.75 10.56 -6.54
C ARG A 195 7.11 11.77 -7.22
N SER A 196 7.86 12.86 -7.38
CA SER A 196 7.36 14.08 -8.02
C SER A 196 6.97 13.90 -9.49
N LEU A 197 7.47 12.86 -10.16
CA LEU A 197 7.19 12.61 -11.59
C LEU A 197 5.84 11.91 -11.82
N ILE A 198 5.29 11.26 -10.78
CA ILE A 198 4.04 10.49 -10.90
C ILE A 198 2.85 11.36 -10.49
N ASN A 199 3.00 12.20 -9.46
CA ASN A 199 2.06 13.23 -9.02
C ASN A 199 0.54 12.89 -9.09
N GLY A 200 0.15 11.64 -8.85
CA GLY A 200 -1.25 11.19 -8.92
C GLY A 200 -1.80 10.98 -10.34
N ASN A 201 -0.99 11.23 -11.37
CA ASN A 201 -1.37 10.98 -12.75
C ASN A 201 -1.38 9.48 -13.04
N GLU A 202 -2.45 9.00 -13.68
CA GLU A 202 -2.56 7.63 -14.16
C GLU A 202 -1.47 7.30 -15.17
N LEU A 203 -0.99 6.05 -15.16
CA LEU A 203 0.06 5.60 -16.08
C LEU A 203 -0.51 4.58 -17.05
N LYS A 204 -0.57 4.95 -18.32
CA LYS A 204 -1.01 4.04 -19.39
C LYS A 204 0.12 3.07 -19.73
N ILE A 205 -0.18 1.78 -19.72
CA ILE A 205 0.77 0.72 -20.05
C ILE A 205 0.74 0.50 -21.57
N SER A 206 1.93 0.46 -22.19
CA SER A 206 2.10 0.04 -23.57
C SER A 206 3.30 -0.91 -23.72
N SER A 207 3.28 -1.70 -24.79
CA SER A 207 4.36 -2.66 -25.06
C SER A 207 5.65 -1.92 -25.43
N GLY A 208 6.72 -2.19 -24.70
CA GLY A 208 8.07 -1.68 -25.01
C GLY A 208 8.91 -2.70 -25.79
N LYS A 209 10.23 -2.51 -25.77
CA LYS A 209 11.20 -3.42 -26.42
C LYS A 209 11.61 -4.57 -25.49
N LYS A 210 11.80 -5.75 -26.09
CA LYS A 210 12.46 -6.97 -25.56
C LYS A 210 11.84 -7.68 -24.33
N SER A 211 11.14 -6.98 -23.45
CA SER A 211 10.37 -7.52 -22.29
C SER A 211 9.93 -6.39 -21.35
N LEU A 212 10.40 -5.17 -21.61
CA LEU A 212 10.03 -3.98 -20.85
C LEU A 212 8.75 -3.37 -21.41
N TYR A 213 8.03 -2.70 -20.53
CA TYR A 213 6.85 -1.90 -20.83
C TYR A 213 7.22 -0.42 -20.78
N ILE A 214 6.45 0.38 -21.51
CA ILE A 214 6.47 1.82 -21.43
C ILE A 214 5.23 2.25 -20.64
N TYR A 215 5.43 3.15 -19.69
CA TYR A 215 4.39 3.73 -18.86
C TYR A 215 4.37 5.22 -19.10
N GLU A 216 3.24 5.75 -19.54
CA GLU A 216 3.13 7.15 -19.96
C GLU A 216 2.04 7.85 -19.17
N ASN A 217 2.34 9.07 -18.73
CA ASN A 217 1.33 10.06 -18.38
C ASN A 217 1.50 11.30 -19.28
N ASN A 218 0.73 12.36 -19.02
CA ASN A 218 0.76 13.56 -19.86
C ASN A 218 2.09 14.33 -19.79
N GLU A 219 2.95 14.07 -18.81
CA GLU A 219 4.15 14.86 -18.50
C GLU A 219 5.45 14.05 -18.61
N ASN A 220 5.41 12.77 -18.28
CA ASN A 220 6.57 11.93 -18.03
C ASN A 220 6.37 10.54 -18.64
N ASN A 221 7.46 9.99 -19.16
CA ASN A 221 7.53 8.64 -19.68
C ASN A 221 8.49 7.81 -18.83
N PHE A 222 8.09 6.58 -18.56
CA PHE A 222 8.86 5.62 -17.79
C PHE A 222 9.02 4.33 -18.59
N ILE A 223 10.13 3.65 -18.34
CA ILE A 223 10.39 2.31 -18.86
C ILE A 223 10.55 1.40 -17.65
N GLY A 224 10.00 0.19 -17.73
CA GLY A 224 10.06 -0.71 -16.60
C GLY A 224 9.44 -2.07 -16.86
N TYR A 225 9.13 -2.75 -15.78
CA TYR A 225 8.54 -4.08 -15.77
C TYR A 225 7.46 -4.15 -14.71
N HIS A 226 6.40 -4.93 -14.94
CA HIS A 226 5.39 -5.17 -13.91
C HIS A 226 5.00 -6.65 -13.87
N GLU A 227 4.62 -7.10 -12.69
CA GLU A 227 3.96 -8.39 -12.47
C GLU A 227 2.52 -8.14 -12.01
N LEU A 228 1.58 -8.89 -12.57
CA LEU A 228 0.20 -8.91 -12.07
C LEU A 228 0.15 -9.73 -10.78
N LEU A 229 -0.32 -9.11 -9.70
CA LEU A 229 -0.43 -9.72 -8.39
C LEU A 229 -1.75 -10.47 -8.26
N LYS A 230 -1.67 -11.77 -7.99
CA LYS A 230 -2.84 -12.57 -7.59
C LYS A 230 -3.17 -12.32 -6.13
N LEU A 231 -3.80 -11.18 -5.84
CA LEU A 231 -4.22 -10.84 -4.48
C LEU A 231 -5.47 -11.59 -4.02
N TYR A 232 -6.24 -12.18 -4.93
CA TYR A 232 -7.49 -12.87 -4.63
C TYR A 232 -7.51 -14.29 -5.21
N PRO A 233 -8.16 -15.26 -4.55
CA PRO A 233 -8.53 -16.52 -5.16
C PRO A 233 -9.48 -16.31 -6.35
N GLU A 234 -9.47 -17.22 -7.32
CA GLU A 234 -10.31 -17.13 -8.53
C GLU A 234 -11.82 -17.04 -8.21
N ASN A 235 -12.27 -17.66 -7.12
CA ASN A 235 -13.66 -17.64 -6.67
C ASN A 235 -13.97 -16.52 -5.65
N SER A 236 -13.07 -15.54 -5.51
CA SER A 236 -13.27 -14.40 -4.60
C SER A 236 -14.41 -13.49 -5.08
N SER A 237 -15.12 -12.87 -4.13
CA SER A 237 -16.09 -11.80 -4.43
C SER A 237 -15.45 -10.54 -5.03
N PHE A 238 -14.12 -10.45 -5.01
CA PHE A 238 -13.32 -9.33 -5.50
C PHE A 238 -12.30 -9.78 -6.56
N ALA A 239 -12.51 -10.94 -7.19
CA ALA A 239 -11.57 -11.51 -8.17
C ALA A 239 -11.31 -10.61 -9.39
N GLU A 240 -12.24 -9.72 -9.72
CA GLU A 240 -12.11 -8.76 -10.83
C GLU A 240 -11.14 -7.59 -10.51
N ASN A 241 -10.78 -7.39 -9.24
CA ASN A 241 -9.86 -6.33 -8.85
C ASN A 241 -8.41 -6.75 -9.14
N GLU A 242 -7.84 -6.19 -10.21
CA GLU A 242 -6.47 -6.46 -10.62
C GLU A 242 -5.46 -5.50 -9.99
N TRP A 243 -4.28 -6.03 -9.69
CA TRP A 243 -3.19 -5.28 -9.07
C TRP A 243 -1.88 -5.58 -9.79
N ALA A 244 -1.02 -4.58 -9.90
CA ALA A 244 0.32 -4.75 -10.44
C ALA A 244 1.37 -4.27 -9.45
N LEU A 245 2.49 -5.00 -9.41
CA LEU A 245 3.75 -4.52 -8.84
C LEU A 245 4.66 -4.10 -9.99
N ALA A 246 4.86 -2.78 -10.15
CA ALA A 246 5.66 -2.21 -11.22
C ALA A 246 6.97 -1.64 -10.70
N LEU A 247 8.08 -1.98 -11.36
CA LEU A 247 9.40 -1.39 -11.18
C LEU A 247 9.73 -0.53 -12.40
N MET A 248 10.00 0.75 -12.18
CA MET A 248 10.10 1.74 -13.25
C MET A 248 11.27 2.70 -13.06
N ILE A 249 11.79 3.21 -14.18
CA ILE A 249 12.74 4.32 -14.24
C ILE A 249 12.25 5.37 -15.24
N PRO A 250 12.50 6.67 -14.99
CA PRO A 250 12.26 7.72 -15.98
C PRO A 250 13.08 7.42 -17.25
N GLN A 251 12.44 7.55 -18.42
CA GLN A 251 13.10 7.26 -19.69
C GLN A 251 14.34 8.15 -19.94
N ASP A 252 14.35 9.37 -19.40
CA ASP A 252 15.48 10.28 -19.49
C ASP A 252 16.75 9.72 -18.81
N ASP A 253 16.61 8.90 -17.76
CA ASP A 253 17.75 8.28 -17.06
C ASP A 253 18.43 7.20 -17.89
N LEU A 254 17.71 6.55 -18.81
CA LEU A 254 18.33 5.63 -19.76
C LEU A 254 19.15 6.37 -20.80
N SER A 255 18.62 7.50 -21.29
CA SER A 255 19.29 8.28 -22.33
C SER A 255 20.63 8.84 -21.84
N SER A 256 20.68 9.33 -20.60
CA SER A 256 21.90 9.88 -20.00
C SER A 256 22.98 8.81 -19.80
N VAL A 257 22.60 7.59 -19.38
CA VAL A 257 23.52 6.45 -19.23
C VAL A 257 24.05 5.99 -20.59
N ILE A 258 23.18 5.88 -21.59
CA ILE A 258 23.59 5.50 -22.97
C ILE A 258 24.53 6.57 -23.55
N VAL A 259 24.21 7.85 -23.40
CA VAL A 259 25.04 8.96 -23.89
C VAL A 259 26.40 8.96 -23.20
N ASN A 260 26.46 8.83 -21.88
CA ASN A 260 27.72 8.80 -21.13
C ASN A 260 28.59 7.58 -21.52
N THR A 261 27.96 6.42 -21.72
CA THR A 261 28.66 5.20 -22.17
C THR A 261 29.20 5.35 -23.58
N ASN A 262 28.39 5.88 -24.50
CA ASN A 262 28.81 6.14 -25.87
C ASN A 262 29.93 7.16 -25.94
N LEU A 263 29.89 8.23 -25.13
CA LEU A 263 30.97 9.20 -25.04
C LEU A 263 32.27 8.56 -24.54
N LYS A 264 32.22 7.72 -23.51
CA LYS A 264 33.39 6.95 -23.05
C LYS A 264 33.96 6.06 -24.16
N LEU A 265 33.11 5.35 -24.89
CA LEU A 265 33.53 4.52 -26.03
C LEU A 265 34.15 5.36 -27.15
N ILE A 266 33.60 6.53 -27.45
CA ILE A 266 34.15 7.47 -28.42
C ILE A 266 35.54 7.95 -27.96
N TYR A 267 35.71 8.33 -26.69
CA TYR A 267 37.02 8.73 -26.16
C TYR A 267 38.05 7.61 -26.21
N ILE A 268 37.68 6.39 -25.82
CA ILE A 268 38.57 5.22 -25.90
C ILE A 268 38.94 4.94 -27.36
N SER A 269 37.96 4.98 -28.27
CA SER A 269 38.20 4.74 -29.70
C SER A 269 39.11 5.80 -30.31
N ALA A 270 38.88 7.09 -30.00
CA ALA A 270 39.71 8.20 -30.46
C ALA A 270 41.15 8.10 -29.92
N PHE A 271 41.31 7.72 -28.65
CA PHE A 271 42.62 7.50 -28.03
C PHE A 271 43.38 6.34 -28.69
N LEU A 272 42.71 5.21 -28.92
CA LEU A 272 43.28 4.07 -29.64
C LEU A 272 43.66 4.43 -31.08
N MET A 273 42.85 5.23 -31.75
CA MET A 273 43.13 5.69 -33.11
C MET A 273 44.36 6.60 -33.15
N MET A 274 44.49 7.53 -32.20
CA MET A 274 45.69 8.38 -32.07
C MET A 274 46.96 7.56 -31.79
N LEU A 275 46.88 6.56 -30.90
CA LEU A 275 48.00 5.65 -30.65
C LEU A 275 48.40 4.87 -31.91
N GLY A 276 47.42 4.35 -32.67
CA GLY A 276 47.68 3.64 -33.91
C GLY A 276 48.37 4.50 -34.97
N VAL A 277 47.94 5.77 -35.11
CA VAL A 277 48.59 6.73 -36.01
C VAL A 277 50.03 6.98 -35.57
N VAL A 278 50.29 7.23 -34.28
CA VAL A 278 51.65 7.46 -33.77
C VAL A 278 52.56 6.26 -34.01
N ILE A 279 52.08 5.03 -33.75
CA ILE A 279 52.85 3.80 -34.01
C ILE A 279 53.15 3.64 -35.50
N SER A 280 52.24 4.04 -36.39
CA SER A 280 52.46 3.95 -37.84
C SER A 280 53.55 4.90 -38.37
N TYR A 281 53.92 5.93 -37.61
CA TYR A 281 54.98 6.89 -37.99
C TYR A 281 56.35 6.56 -37.39
N ILE A 282 56.44 5.52 -36.55
CA ILE A 282 57.69 4.99 -35.96
C ILE A 282 58.13 3.78 -36.76
#